data_AF-A0A7V4AS38-F1
#
_entry.id   AF-A0A7V4AS38-F1
#
_cell.length_a   1.000
_cell.length_b   1.000
_cell.length_c   1.000
_cell.angle_alpha   90.00
_cell.angle_beta   90.00
_cell.angle_gamma   90.00
#
_symmetry.space_group_name_H-M   'P 1'
#
loop_
_entity.id
_entity.type
_entity.pdbx_description
1 polymer ?
#
loop_
_entity_poly.entity_id
_entity_poly.type
_entity_poly.pdbx_seq_one_letter_code
_entity_poly.pdbx_strand_id
1 'polypeptide(L)'
;MTASRLLEAIRGADADARWSAAENAADAGAEAIPELAQVMGGNDPEKAKAARVAMERIALASTAPGKEELRRSVSGALADVARGDGALAARRQAVRLLGFAGGAEACDTLAALIGQKDLREDARMALQRIPGNAADRALEQAARKAPAGYESALRRSLRDRKITRRDAGIR
;
A
#
# COMPACT_ATOMS: atom_id res chain seq x y z
N MET A 1 4.13 17.31 -11.88
CA MET A 1 5.58 16.98 -11.98
C MET A 1 5.71 15.61 -12.61
N THR A 2 6.68 15.35 -13.49
CA THR A 2 6.84 14.04 -14.14
C THR A 2 7.59 13.04 -13.24
N ALA A 3 7.40 11.74 -13.46
CA ALA A 3 8.13 10.67 -12.77
C ALA A 3 9.66 10.83 -12.84
N SER A 4 10.19 11.10 -14.03
CA SER A 4 11.64 11.29 -14.22
C SER A 4 12.18 12.44 -13.39
N ARG A 5 11.49 13.60 -13.37
CA ARG A 5 11.92 14.78 -12.62
C ARG A 5 11.85 14.55 -11.12
N LEU A 6 10.83 13.83 -10.65
CA LEU A 6 10.71 13.42 -9.26
C LEU A 6 11.89 12.52 -8.84
N LEU A 7 12.22 11.52 -9.66
CA LEU A 7 13.28 10.56 -9.36
C LEU A 7 14.67 11.20 -9.39
N GLU A 8 14.90 12.12 -10.32
CA GLU A 8 16.13 12.92 -10.37
C GLU A 8 16.31 13.73 -9.08
N ALA A 9 15.27 14.47 -8.66
CA ALA A 9 15.31 15.26 -7.43
C ALA A 9 15.53 14.39 -6.18
N ILE A 10 14.84 13.25 -6.09
CA ILE A 10 14.96 12.34 -4.94
C ILE A 10 16.35 11.68 -4.86
N ARG A 11 16.98 11.39 -6.00
CA ARG A 11 18.31 10.77 -6.04
C ARG A 11 19.44 11.80 -5.88
N GLY A 12 19.15 13.07 -6.15
CA GLY A 12 20.09 14.19 -6.06
C GLY A 12 20.66 14.43 -4.66
N ALA A 13 21.63 15.34 -4.59
CA ALA A 13 22.31 15.72 -3.35
C ALA A 13 21.61 16.86 -2.60
N ASP A 14 20.83 17.69 -3.30
CA ASP A 14 20.11 18.81 -2.71
C ASP A 14 18.94 18.32 -1.85
N ALA A 15 19.02 18.58 -0.54
CA ALA A 15 18.02 18.15 0.43
C ALA A 15 16.68 18.88 0.26
N ASP A 16 16.69 20.17 -0.06
CA ASP A 16 15.49 20.98 -0.20
C ASP A 16 14.75 20.62 -1.49
N ALA A 17 15.49 20.46 -2.59
CA ALA A 17 14.92 20.00 -3.86
C ALA A 17 14.28 18.61 -3.71
N ARG A 18 14.95 17.69 -3.00
CA ARG A 18 14.46 16.33 -2.71
C ARG A 18 13.17 16.35 -1.88
N TRP A 19 13.13 17.14 -0.81
CA TRP A 19 11.94 17.24 0.03
C TRP A 19 10.77 17.91 -0.68
N SER A 20 11.04 19.02 -1.37
CA SER A 20 10.04 19.72 -2.18
C SER A 20 9.44 18.79 -3.25
N ALA A 21 10.28 17.99 -3.94
CA ALA A 21 9.80 17.02 -4.90
C ALA A 21 8.95 15.92 -4.22
N ALA A 22 9.40 15.36 -3.10
CA ALA A 22 8.65 14.33 -2.40
C ALA A 22 7.25 14.79 -1.96
N GLU A 23 7.12 16.03 -1.47
CA GLU A 23 5.84 16.59 -1.05
C GLU A 23 4.89 16.88 -2.22
N ASN A 24 5.43 17.24 -3.38
CA ASN A 24 4.68 17.58 -4.59
C ASN A 24 4.55 16.42 -5.59
N ALA A 25 4.80 15.18 -5.14
CA ALA A 25 4.81 13.99 -6.00
C ALA A 25 3.42 13.53 -6.50
N ALA A 26 2.33 14.18 -6.10
CA ALA A 26 0.95 13.75 -6.38
C ALA A 26 0.66 13.44 -7.87
N ASP A 27 1.27 14.20 -8.78
CA ASP A 27 1.04 14.08 -10.23
C ASP A 27 2.11 13.25 -10.95
N ALA A 28 3.04 12.63 -10.23
CA ALA A 28 4.15 11.87 -10.82
C ALA A 28 3.74 10.50 -11.39
N GLY A 29 2.48 10.08 -11.17
CA GLY A 29 1.92 8.89 -11.78
C GLY A 29 2.37 7.57 -11.13
N ALA A 30 1.81 6.47 -11.63
CA ALA A 30 2.08 5.12 -11.13
C ALA A 30 3.47 4.62 -11.55
N GLU A 31 3.98 5.12 -12.67
CA GLU A 31 5.25 4.73 -13.25
C GLU A 31 6.45 5.02 -12.35
N ALA A 32 6.36 5.98 -11.43
CA ALA A 32 7.45 6.30 -10.49
C ALA A 32 7.56 5.31 -9.31
N ILE A 33 6.49 4.55 -9.03
CA ILE A 33 6.38 3.73 -7.82
C ILE A 33 7.48 2.66 -7.72
N PRO A 34 7.82 1.91 -8.80
CA PRO A 34 8.88 0.91 -8.74
C PRO A 34 10.25 1.51 -8.40
N GLU A 35 10.66 2.61 -9.03
CA GLU A 35 11.96 3.20 -8.71
C GLU A 35 11.98 3.87 -7.34
N LEU A 36 10.88 4.47 -6.89
CA LEU A 36 10.77 4.99 -5.53
C LEU A 36 10.91 3.87 -4.50
N ALA A 37 10.31 2.71 -4.75
CA ALA A 37 10.47 1.54 -3.90
C ALA A 37 11.92 1.04 -3.85
N GLN A 38 12.65 1.07 -4.98
CA GLN A 38 14.08 0.76 -5.02
C GLN A 38 14.90 1.77 -4.21
N VAL A 39 14.65 3.08 -4.37
CA VAL A 39 15.33 4.13 -3.59
C VAL A 39 15.06 3.97 -2.10
N MET A 40 13.82 3.64 -1.72
CA MET A 40 13.45 3.36 -0.34
C MET A 40 14.20 2.17 0.26
N GLY A 41 14.60 1.19 -0.56
CA GLY A 41 15.41 0.05 -0.15
C GLY A 41 16.91 0.31 -0.08
N GLY A 42 17.38 1.52 -0.43
CA GLY A 42 18.80 1.87 -0.44
C GLY A 42 19.38 2.20 0.94
N ASN A 43 20.69 2.49 0.96
CA ASN A 43 21.45 2.75 2.20
C ASN A 43 21.39 4.20 2.68
N ASP A 44 20.79 5.11 1.90
CA ASP A 44 20.67 6.52 2.26
C ASP A 44 19.31 6.77 2.96
N PRO A 45 19.30 7.02 4.28
CA PRO A 45 18.06 7.14 5.04
C PRO A 45 17.23 8.36 4.65
N GLU A 46 17.86 9.45 4.20
CA GLU A 46 17.15 10.65 3.80
C GLU A 46 16.45 10.44 2.45
N LYS A 47 17.15 9.84 1.48
CA LYS A 47 16.55 9.47 0.18
C LYS A 47 15.45 8.43 0.37
N ALA A 48 15.65 7.47 1.26
CA ALA A 48 14.63 6.47 1.56
C ALA A 48 13.38 7.10 2.19
N LYS A 49 13.55 8.06 3.11
CA LYS A 49 12.43 8.80 3.71
C LYS A 49 11.69 9.64 2.68
N ALA A 50 12.41 10.34 1.79
CA ALA A 50 11.81 11.13 0.71
C ALA A 50 11.03 10.24 -0.26
N ALA A 51 11.59 9.10 -0.66
CA ALA A 51 10.91 8.13 -1.53
C ALA A 51 9.63 7.57 -0.90
N ARG A 52 9.67 7.23 0.39
CA ARG A 52 8.47 6.80 1.14
C ARG A 52 7.35 7.86 1.09
N VAL A 53 7.72 9.13 1.32
CA VAL A 53 6.76 10.26 1.28
C VAL A 53 6.21 10.46 -0.13
N ALA A 54 7.05 10.38 -1.16
CA ALA A 54 6.59 10.50 -2.54
C ALA A 54 5.59 9.39 -2.92
N MET A 55 5.87 8.13 -2.55
CA MET A 55 4.93 7.02 -2.74
C MET A 55 3.59 7.28 -2.03
N GLU A 56 3.63 7.84 -0.81
CA GLU A 56 2.41 8.23 -0.07
C GLU A 56 1.61 9.30 -0.81
N ARG A 57 2.27 10.34 -1.33
CA ARG A 57 1.60 11.42 -2.05
C ARG A 57 0.95 10.92 -3.34
N ILE A 58 1.64 10.09 -4.11
CA ILE A 58 1.08 9.47 -5.32
C ILE A 58 -0.15 8.60 -4.96
N ALA A 59 0.00 7.71 -3.98
CA ALA A 59 -1.07 6.80 -3.57
C ALA A 59 -2.32 7.55 -3.09
N LEU A 60 -2.16 8.53 -2.21
CA LEU A 60 -3.28 9.30 -1.68
C LEU A 60 -3.92 10.20 -2.74
N ALA A 61 -3.12 10.83 -3.60
CA ALA A 61 -3.64 11.64 -4.70
C ALA A 61 -4.47 10.81 -5.68
N SER A 62 -4.13 9.53 -5.88
CA SER A 62 -4.90 8.62 -6.72
C SER A 62 -6.31 8.31 -6.19
N THR A 63 -6.56 8.50 -4.89
CA THR A 63 -7.87 8.23 -4.27
C THR A 63 -8.88 9.37 -4.39
N ALA A 64 -8.49 10.50 -5.02
CA ALA A 64 -9.40 11.61 -5.24
C ALA A 64 -10.56 11.20 -6.17
N PRO A 65 -11.78 11.75 -5.97
CA PRO A 65 -12.91 11.50 -6.87
C PRO A 65 -12.58 11.79 -8.34
N GLY A 66 -12.97 10.91 -9.26
CA GLY A 66 -12.73 11.07 -10.70
C GLY A 66 -11.34 10.61 -11.17
N LYS A 67 -10.53 9.99 -10.30
CA LYS A 67 -9.20 9.44 -10.63
C LYS A 67 -9.17 7.90 -10.64
N GLU A 68 -10.27 7.24 -10.95
CA GLU A 68 -10.42 5.79 -10.82
C GLU A 68 -9.43 4.99 -11.69
N GLU A 69 -9.09 5.49 -12.88
CA GLU A 69 -8.06 4.88 -13.74
C GLU A 69 -6.67 5.01 -13.15
N LEU A 70 -6.32 6.21 -12.67
CA LEU A 70 -5.04 6.44 -12.00
C LEU A 70 -4.94 5.57 -10.74
N ARG A 71 -6.01 5.49 -9.94
CA ARG A 71 -6.09 4.63 -8.75
C ARG A 71 -5.81 3.17 -9.10
N ARG A 72 -6.42 2.65 -10.16
CA ARG A 72 -6.17 1.27 -10.64
C ARG A 72 -4.72 1.08 -11.07
N SER A 73 -4.14 2.03 -11.80
CA SER A 73 -2.73 1.97 -12.23
C SER A 73 -1.77 1.98 -11.03
N VAL A 74 -1.99 2.89 -10.08
CA VAL A 74 -1.22 3.00 -8.83
C VAL A 74 -1.38 1.73 -7.97
N SER A 75 -2.59 1.21 -7.84
CA SER A 75 -2.88 -0.05 -7.14
C SER A 75 -2.10 -1.22 -7.76
N GLY A 76 -2.08 -1.32 -9.10
CA GLY A 76 -1.30 -2.32 -9.83
C GLY A 76 0.20 -2.22 -9.53
N ALA A 77 0.79 -1.03 -9.66
CA ALA A 77 2.21 -0.81 -9.38
C ALA A 77 2.58 -1.10 -7.91
N LEU A 78 1.72 -0.74 -6.95
CA LEU A 78 1.92 -1.09 -5.54
C LEU A 78 1.81 -2.60 -5.31
N ALA A 79 0.90 -3.28 -5.99
CA ALA A 79 0.78 -4.74 -5.93
C ALA A 79 2.01 -5.45 -6.48
N ASP A 80 2.61 -4.92 -7.55
CA ASP A 80 3.88 -5.43 -8.10
C ASP A 80 5.02 -5.28 -7.09
N VAL A 81 5.18 -4.09 -6.50
CA VAL A 81 6.19 -3.86 -5.44
C VAL A 81 5.96 -4.78 -4.25
N ALA A 82 4.72 -4.98 -3.81
CA ALA A 82 4.41 -5.83 -2.67
C ALA A 82 4.74 -7.32 -2.93
N ARG A 83 4.51 -7.81 -4.16
CA ARG A 83 4.78 -9.19 -4.60
C ARG A 83 6.25 -9.46 -4.89
N GLY A 84 7.00 -8.44 -5.29
CA GLY A 84 8.43 -8.56 -5.61
C GLY A 84 9.29 -9.02 -4.43
N ASP A 85 10.58 -9.16 -4.68
CA ASP A 85 11.60 -9.61 -3.72
C ASP A 85 12.50 -8.47 -3.20
N GLY A 86 12.14 -7.23 -3.51
CA GLY A 86 12.84 -6.03 -3.04
C GLY A 86 12.84 -5.84 -1.52
N ALA A 87 13.48 -4.76 -1.07
CA ALA A 87 13.66 -4.47 0.35
C ALA A 87 12.34 -4.55 1.14
N LEU A 88 12.35 -5.28 2.26
CA LEU A 88 11.16 -5.54 3.07
C LEU A 88 10.43 -4.25 3.48
N ALA A 89 11.16 -3.18 3.79
CA ALA A 89 10.58 -1.88 4.14
C ALA A 89 9.72 -1.31 2.99
N ALA A 90 10.21 -1.38 1.75
CA ALA A 90 9.48 -0.92 0.58
C ALA A 90 8.24 -1.78 0.30
N ARG A 91 8.37 -3.10 0.46
CA ARG A 91 7.25 -4.05 0.33
C ARG A 91 6.16 -3.79 1.36
N ARG A 92 6.53 -3.61 2.65
CA ARG A 92 5.58 -3.25 3.72
C ARG A 92 4.86 -1.94 3.43
N GLN A 93 5.60 -0.94 2.96
CA GLN A 93 5.02 0.33 2.58
C GLN A 93 4.03 0.19 1.44
N ALA A 94 4.36 -0.59 0.40
CA ALA A 94 3.44 -0.83 -0.70
C ALA A 94 2.15 -1.54 -0.23
N VAL A 95 2.26 -2.56 0.63
CA VAL A 95 1.12 -3.23 1.25
C VAL A 95 0.26 -2.25 2.05
N ARG A 96 0.89 -1.37 2.86
CA ARG A 96 0.18 -0.34 3.61
C ARG A 96 -0.61 0.58 2.69
N LEU A 97 0.01 1.03 1.58
CA LEU A 97 -0.60 1.92 0.60
C LEU A 97 -1.74 1.25 -0.20
N LEU A 98 -1.65 -0.06 -0.48
CA LEU A 98 -2.77 -0.82 -1.04
C LEU A 98 -4.01 -0.78 -0.13
N GLY A 99 -3.84 -0.68 1.19
CA GLY A 99 -4.97 -0.50 2.11
C GLY A 99 -5.72 0.84 1.92
N PHE A 100 -5.13 1.83 1.25
CA PHE A 100 -5.76 3.11 0.94
C PHE A 100 -6.16 3.22 -0.53
N ALA A 101 -5.23 2.92 -1.44
CA ALA A 101 -5.41 3.08 -2.87
C ALA A 101 -5.97 1.81 -3.55
N GLY A 102 -5.83 0.64 -2.95
CA GLY A 102 -6.31 -0.61 -3.52
C GLY A 102 -7.82 -0.75 -3.48
N GLY A 103 -8.37 -1.43 -4.49
CA GLY A 103 -9.74 -1.91 -4.54
C GLY A 103 -9.81 -3.44 -4.56
N ALA A 104 -10.86 -3.97 -5.18
CA ALA A 104 -11.07 -5.42 -5.30
C ALA A 104 -9.92 -6.14 -6.01
N GLU A 105 -9.25 -5.46 -6.95
CA GLU A 105 -8.13 -5.97 -7.73
C GLU A 105 -6.88 -6.25 -6.88
N ALA A 106 -6.72 -5.59 -5.73
CA ALA A 106 -5.60 -5.78 -4.83
C ALA A 106 -5.81 -6.94 -3.84
N CYS A 107 -7.06 -7.39 -3.66
CA CYS A 107 -7.43 -8.34 -2.60
C CYS A 107 -6.71 -9.69 -2.73
N ASP A 108 -6.58 -10.22 -3.94
CA ASP A 108 -5.92 -11.52 -4.16
C ASP A 108 -4.42 -11.44 -3.85
N THR A 109 -3.76 -10.34 -4.22
CA THR A 109 -2.36 -10.08 -3.88
C THR A 109 -2.19 -10.02 -2.36
N LEU A 110 -3.03 -9.24 -1.67
CA LEU A 110 -2.95 -9.11 -0.21
C LEU A 110 -3.26 -10.44 0.51
N ALA A 111 -4.22 -11.22 0.00
CA ALA A 111 -4.54 -12.54 0.55
C ALA A 111 -3.34 -13.49 0.46
N ALA A 112 -2.62 -13.49 -0.66
CA ALA A 112 -1.40 -14.30 -0.82
C ALA A 112 -0.30 -13.89 0.17
N LEU A 113 -0.15 -12.59 0.44
CA LEU A 113 0.88 -12.06 1.36
C LEU A 113 0.62 -12.42 2.82
N ILE A 114 -0.60 -12.84 3.20
CA ILE A 114 -0.88 -13.39 4.54
C ILE A 114 -0.03 -14.65 4.82
N GLY A 115 0.34 -15.42 3.79
CA GLY A 115 1.25 -16.55 3.96
C GLY A 115 2.66 -16.14 4.44
N GLN A 116 3.10 -14.93 4.11
CA GLN A 116 4.47 -14.46 4.35
C GLN A 116 4.60 -13.82 5.73
N LYS A 117 5.37 -14.45 6.64
CA LYS A 117 5.49 -14.03 8.05
C LYS A 117 5.76 -12.53 8.21
N ASP A 118 6.63 -11.95 7.38
CA ASP A 118 7.07 -10.57 7.53
C ASP A 118 6.10 -9.52 6.97
N LEU A 119 5.13 -9.92 6.14
CA LEU A 119 4.14 -9.04 5.51
C LEU A 119 2.70 -9.33 5.95
N ARG A 120 2.49 -10.44 6.65
CA ARG A 120 1.19 -10.98 7.00
C ARG A 120 0.30 -9.97 7.72
N GLU A 121 0.84 -9.28 8.71
CA GLU A 121 0.06 -8.30 9.48
C GLU A 121 -0.30 -7.06 8.66
N ASP A 122 0.66 -6.54 7.88
CA ASP A 122 0.40 -5.41 6.99
C ASP A 122 -0.68 -5.77 5.97
N ALA A 123 -0.62 -6.98 5.41
CA ALA A 123 -1.59 -7.46 4.43
C ALA A 123 -2.99 -7.65 5.02
N ARG A 124 -3.08 -8.23 6.22
CA ARG A 124 -4.35 -8.34 6.96
C ARG A 124 -4.95 -6.96 7.23
N MET A 125 -4.15 -6.01 7.74
CA MET A 125 -4.61 -4.65 8.00
C MET A 125 -5.02 -3.92 6.72
N ALA A 126 -4.32 -4.12 5.61
CA ALA A 126 -4.69 -3.55 4.32
C ALA A 126 -6.05 -4.08 3.84
N LEU A 127 -6.25 -5.40 3.86
CA LEU A 127 -7.55 -6.01 3.55
C LEU A 127 -8.67 -5.50 4.48
N GLN A 128 -8.36 -5.28 5.76
CA GLN A 128 -9.33 -4.73 6.71
C GLN A 128 -9.81 -3.33 6.32
N ARG A 129 -8.98 -2.52 5.66
CA ARG A 129 -9.33 -1.15 5.22
C ARG A 129 -10.07 -1.11 3.88
N ILE A 130 -9.80 -2.04 2.97
CA ILE A 130 -10.40 -2.02 1.62
C ILE A 130 -11.92 -2.25 1.72
N PRO A 131 -12.76 -1.34 1.19
CA PRO A 131 -14.20 -1.50 1.25
C PRO A 131 -14.70 -2.63 0.33
N GLY A 132 -15.87 -3.18 0.68
CA GLY A 132 -16.61 -4.12 -0.17
C GLY A 132 -16.29 -5.60 0.05
N ASN A 133 -17.12 -6.44 -0.57
CA ASN A 133 -17.18 -7.88 -0.33
C ASN A 133 -15.94 -8.65 -0.82
N ALA A 134 -15.15 -8.07 -1.73
CA ALA A 134 -13.94 -8.71 -2.23
C ALA A 134 -12.91 -8.92 -1.10
N ALA A 135 -12.73 -7.91 -0.24
CA ALA A 135 -11.83 -8.02 0.90
C ALA A 135 -12.35 -8.98 1.98
N ASP A 136 -13.67 -9.06 2.17
CA ASP A 136 -14.29 -10.05 3.06
C ASP A 136 -13.98 -11.47 2.59
N ARG A 137 -14.20 -11.75 1.30
CA ARG A 137 -13.89 -13.06 0.71
C ARG A 137 -12.41 -13.38 0.82
N ALA A 138 -11.53 -12.41 0.57
CA ALA A 138 -10.08 -12.58 0.70
C ALA A 138 -9.67 -12.94 2.13
N LEU A 139 -10.22 -12.25 3.14
CA LEU A 139 -9.98 -12.57 4.55
C LEU A 139 -10.55 -13.94 4.94
N GLU A 140 -11.74 -14.30 4.46
CA GLU A 140 -12.36 -15.61 4.69
C GLU A 140 -11.53 -16.75 4.08
N GLN A 141 -11.03 -16.57 2.85
CA GLN A 141 -10.15 -17.55 2.20
C GLN A 141 -8.79 -17.65 2.91
N ALA A 142 -8.21 -16.52 3.31
CA ALA A 142 -6.97 -16.51 4.05
C ALA A 142 -7.12 -17.18 5.42
N ALA A 143 -8.27 -17.04 6.09
CA ALA A 143 -8.55 -17.69 7.36
C ALA A 143 -8.54 -19.23 7.25
N ARG A 144 -9.06 -19.76 6.14
CA ARG A 144 -9.05 -21.22 5.86
C ARG A 144 -7.65 -21.79 5.64
N LYS A 145 -6.72 -20.94 5.18
CA LYS A 145 -5.32 -21.31 4.90
C LYS A 145 -4.36 -20.73 5.94
N ALA A 146 -4.89 -20.22 7.05
CA ALA A 146 -4.12 -19.46 8.01
C ALA A 146 -3.05 -20.35 8.65
N PRO A 147 -1.81 -19.84 8.78
CA PRO A 147 -0.80 -20.51 9.58
C PRO A 147 -1.30 -20.71 11.02
N ALA A 148 -0.87 -21.79 11.66
CA ALA A 148 -1.29 -22.13 13.02
C ALA A 148 -1.17 -20.93 13.98
N GLY A 149 -2.23 -20.65 14.73
CA GLY A 149 -2.31 -19.52 15.65
C GLY A 149 -2.67 -18.16 15.02
N TYR A 150 -2.76 -18.06 13.69
CA TYR A 150 -3.09 -16.79 13.02
C TYR A 150 -4.57 -16.59 12.69
N GLU A 151 -5.35 -17.66 12.71
CA GLU A 151 -6.77 -17.66 12.33
C GLU A 151 -7.60 -16.66 13.16
N SER A 152 -7.29 -16.52 14.46
CA SER A 152 -8.02 -15.61 15.36
C SER A 152 -7.91 -14.14 14.92
N ALA A 153 -6.73 -13.71 14.43
CA ALA A 153 -6.53 -12.34 13.95
C ALA A 153 -7.35 -12.07 12.67
N LEU A 154 -7.44 -13.05 11.77
CA LEU A 154 -8.24 -12.96 10.55
C LEU A 154 -9.74 -12.93 10.86
N ARG A 155 -10.21 -13.80 11.75
CA ARG A 155 -11.60 -13.79 12.23
C ARG A 155 -11.96 -12.47 12.91
N ARG A 156 -11.05 -11.90 13.71
CA ARG A 156 -11.25 -10.58 14.31
C ARG A 156 -11.41 -9.50 13.24
N SER A 157 -10.56 -9.51 12.21
CA SER A 157 -10.64 -8.53 11.12
C SER A 157 -11.98 -8.62 10.37
N LEU A 158 -12.47 -9.84 10.11
CA LEU A 158 -13.79 -10.06 9.52
C LEU A 158 -14.92 -9.52 10.41
N ARG A 159 -14.83 -9.73 11.73
CA ARG A 159 -15.80 -9.19 12.67
C ARG A 159 -15.78 -7.67 12.65
N ASP A 160 -14.61 -7.05 12.79
CA ASP A 160 -14.46 -5.59 12.85
C ASP A 160 -15.03 -4.89 11.61
N ARG A 161 -14.92 -5.52 10.44
CA ARG A 161 -15.50 -5.00 9.18
C ARG A 161 -17.01 -5.11 9.10
N LYS A 162 -17.60 -6.08 9.80
CA LYS A 162 -19.05 -6.34 9.82
C LYS A 162 -19.75 -5.60 10.97
N ILE A 163 -19.01 -4.90 11.84
CA ILE A 163 -19.60 -4.05 12.89
C ILE A 163 -20.43 -2.97 12.22
N THR A 164 -21.73 -3.00 12.48
CA THR A 164 -22.66 -1.95 12.03
C THR A 164 -22.70 -0.81 13.05
N ARG A 165 -23.26 0.36 12.67
CA ARG A 165 -23.54 1.46 13.62
C ARG A 165 -24.34 0.99 14.84
N ARG A 166 -25.30 0.08 14.61
CA ARG A 166 -26.10 -0.55 15.67
C ARG A 166 -25.23 -1.36 16.63
N ASP A 167 -24.30 -2.16 16.11
CA ASP A 167 -23.39 -2.97 16.94
C ASP A 167 -22.40 -2.10 17.74
N ALA A 168 -22.09 -0.91 17.21
CA ALA A 168 -21.25 0.09 17.88
C ALA A 168 -22.00 0.96 18.91
N GLY A 169 -23.31 0.73 19.11
CA GLY A 169 -24.13 1.53 20.02
C GLY A 169 -24.39 2.97 19.56
N ILE A 170 -24.13 3.27 18.28
CA ILE A 170 -24.36 4.59 17.67
C ILE A 170 -25.77 4.59 17.08
N ARG A 171 -26.65 5.44 17.62
CA ARG A 171 -28.02 5.64 17.13
C ARG A 171 -28.06 6.43 15.84
#